data_AF-A0A519Z2U7-F1
#
_entry.id   AF-A0A519Z2U7-F1
#
_cell.length_a   1.000
_cell.length_b   1.000
_cell.length_c   1.000
_cell.angle_alpha   90.00
_cell.angle_beta   90.00
_cell.angle_gamma   90.00
#
_symmetry.space_group_name_H-M   'P 1'
#
loop_
_entity.id
_entity.type
_entity.pdbx_description
1 polymer ?
#
loop_
_entity_poly.entity_id
_entity_poly.type
_entity_poly.pdbx_seq_one_letter_code
_entity_poly.pdbx_strand_id
1 'polypeptide(L)'
;LLGTETASTVSSRGVYKFPAVLAKDKQYPDNQSSSYDLEACRWSQIPDIEFAAQDDLPYALGEFVWTGFDYLGEPTPYDEKWPSHSSYFGIIDLAGQPKDRYYLYRARWNAAQPTVHLLPHWTWPGREGQNTPVFCYTNAASAELFVNGKSQGRQTKAAAGATDPQTRYRLQWKDVVYQPGTIKVVAYDAQGKTIGTEEVRTAGSPHHIKLVADRPQLTADGEDLAYVTARVEDAQGNLCPDATQQLHFTVSGAGKFRAVGNGDATNLEPFQQPQMHAFQGQLVAIVQASEAAGLLKLQATAEGLKAGELQLKTGKK
;
A
#
# COMPACT_ATOMS: atom_id res chain seq x y z
N LEU A 1 -21.14 -23.02 5.79
CA LEU A 1 -20.80 -22.05 6.87
C LEU A 1 -20.10 -20.86 6.24
N LEU A 2 -20.27 -19.65 6.78
CA LEU A 2 -19.70 -18.41 6.23
C LEU A 2 -18.91 -17.72 7.34
N GLY A 3 -17.68 -17.29 7.06
CA GLY A 3 -16.93 -16.41 7.95
C GLY A 3 -17.51 -14.99 7.85
N THR A 4 -18.45 -14.64 8.71
CA THR A 4 -19.13 -13.33 8.66
C THR A 4 -18.23 -12.15 9.03
N GLU A 5 -17.11 -12.43 9.71
CA GLU A 5 -16.04 -11.48 9.99
C GLU A 5 -14.74 -12.26 10.20
N THR A 6 -13.64 -11.86 9.55
CA THR A 6 -12.40 -12.63 9.48
C THR A 6 -11.16 -11.73 9.44
N ALA A 7 -10.00 -12.33 9.68
CA ALA A 7 -8.67 -11.74 9.65
C ALA A 7 -8.37 -10.66 10.72
N SER A 8 -9.02 -9.49 10.71
CA SER A 8 -8.64 -8.34 11.57
C SER A 8 -7.11 -8.15 11.66
N THR A 9 -6.44 -8.35 10.53
CA THR A 9 -4.99 -8.15 10.40
C THR A 9 -4.73 -6.65 10.42
N VAL A 10 -3.66 -6.21 11.08
CA VAL A 10 -3.34 -4.80 11.22
C VAL A 10 -2.09 -4.47 10.41
N SER A 11 -2.13 -3.39 9.64
CA SER A 11 -0.93 -2.86 8.97
C SER A 11 -1.08 -1.38 8.65
N SER A 12 0.06 -0.68 8.62
CA SER A 12 0.17 0.71 8.14
C SER A 12 0.85 0.72 6.78
N ARG A 13 0.30 1.46 5.81
CA ARG A 13 0.84 1.49 4.44
C ARG A 13 2.31 1.91 4.45
N GLY A 14 3.17 1.09 3.86
CA GLY A 14 4.58 1.41 3.64
C GLY A 14 5.47 1.33 4.88
N VAL A 15 4.93 0.92 6.03
CA VAL A 15 5.68 0.80 7.29
C VAL A 15 6.13 -0.65 7.48
N TYR A 16 7.44 -0.92 7.53
CA TYR A 16 7.93 -2.28 7.75
C TYR A 16 8.71 -2.41 9.05
N LYS A 17 8.34 -3.40 9.86
CA LYS A 17 8.96 -3.69 11.16
C LYS A 17 9.82 -4.94 11.05
N PHE A 18 10.92 -4.95 11.79
CA PHE A 18 11.85 -6.08 11.84
C PHE A 18 11.96 -6.61 13.27
N PRO A 19 12.03 -7.95 13.47
CA PRO A 19 11.94 -8.99 12.44
C PRO A 19 10.50 -9.19 11.91
N ALA A 20 10.34 -9.64 10.66
CA ALA A 20 9.05 -9.94 10.05
C ALA A 20 8.54 -11.30 10.55
N VAL A 21 7.86 -11.30 11.69
CA VAL A 21 7.36 -12.52 12.36
C VAL A 21 5.90 -12.38 12.72
N LEU A 22 5.22 -13.52 12.88
CA LEU A 22 3.85 -13.55 13.36
C LEU A 22 3.76 -12.96 14.77
N ALA A 23 2.82 -12.05 14.99
CA ALA A 23 2.55 -11.52 16.30
C ALA A 23 1.07 -11.19 16.49
N LYS A 24 0.61 -11.24 17.75
CA LYS A 24 -0.72 -10.84 18.16
C LYS A 24 -0.64 -9.59 19.02
N ASP A 25 -1.56 -8.64 18.82
CA ASP A 25 -1.66 -7.37 19.55
C ASP A 25 -0.31 -6.62 19.64
N LYS A 26 0.53 -6.76 18.60
CA LYS A 26 1.86 -6.18 18.60
C LYS A 26 1.76 -4.66 18.44
N GLN A 27 2.41 -3.95 19.36
CA GLN A 27 2.51 -2.49 19.33
C GLN A 27 3.95 -2.04 19.15
N TYR A 28 4.14 -0.86 18.55
CA TYR A 28 5.42 -0.19 18.36
C TYR A 28 5.38 1.25 18.91
N PRO A 29 6.54 1.85 19.22
CA PRO A 29 6.60 3.21 19.79
C PRO A 29 6.06 4.32 18.89
N ASP A 30 6.06 4.12 17.57
CA ASP A 30 5.56 5.08 16.58
C ASP A 30 4.06 4.93 16.27
N ASN A 31 3.36 4.05 17.01
CA ASN A 31 1.96 3.72 16.79
C ASN A 31 1.64 3.30 15.35
N GLN A 32 2.55 2.61 14.68
CA GLN A 32 2.31 2.03 13.35
C GLN A 32 2.41 0.50 13.39
N SER A 33 1.70 -0.17 12.49
CA SER A 33 1.70 -1.64 12.37
C SER A 33 2.42 -2.08 11.09
N SER A 34 3.03 -3.27 11.09
CA SER A 34 3.88 -3.68 9.97
C SER A 34 3.08 -4.07 8.72
N SER A 35 3.49 -3.55 7.56
CA SER A 35 3.02 -3.87 6.20
C SER A 35 3.44 -5.27 5.69
N TYR A 36 4.12 -6.09 6.50
CA TYR A 36 4.34 -7.49 6.18
C TYR A 36 3.07 -8.34 6.38
N ASP A 37 2.01 -7.76 6.97
CA ASP A 37 0.72 -8.41 7.23
C ASP A 37 0.86 -9.73 8.01
N LEU A 38 1.75 -9.72 9.01
CA LEU A 38 2.02 -10.81 9.95
C LEU A 38 1.49 -10.49 11.37
N GLU A 39 0.87 -9.33 11.54
CA GLU A 39 0.35 -8.82 12.80
C GLU A 39 -1.17 -8.81 12.76
N ALA A 40 -1.83 -9.35 13.78
CA ALA A 40 -3.28 -9.38 13.88
C ALA A 40 -3.73 -9.23 15.32
N CYS A 41 -5.01 -8.94 15.53
CA CYS A 41 -5.57 -8.92 16.88
C CYS A 41 -5.60 -10.32 17.50
N ARG A 42 -5.54 -10.40 18.83
CA ARG A 42 -5.56 -11.67 19.58
C ARG A 42 -6.75 -12.57 19.26
N TRP A 43 -7.87 -12.00 18.85
CA TRP A 43 -9.11 -12.73 18.53
C TRP A 43 -9.19 -13.20 17.09
N SER A 44 -8.23 -12.84 16.24
CA SER A 44 -8.33 -13.07 14.79
C SER A 44 -7.05 -13.63 14.19
N GLN A 45 -6.90 -13.68 12.86
CA GLN A 45 -5.81 -14.36 12.15
C GLN A 45 -5.23 -13.58 10.96
N ILE A 46 -4.08 -13.97 10.45
CA ILE A 46 -3.58 -13.40 9.18
C ILE A 46 -4.33 -14.00 7.99
N PRO A 47 -4.38 -13.32 6.81
CA PRO A 47 -5.15 -13.79 5.66
C PRO A 47 -4.79 -15.22 5.26
N ASP A 48 -3.52 -15.61 5.36
CA ASP A 48 -3.01 -16.94 4.99
C ASP A 48 -3.70 -18.07 5.74
N ILE A 49 -4.01 -17.86 7.02
CA ILE A 49 -4.70 -18.86 7.86
C ILE A 49 -6.17 -18.95 7.44
N GLU A 50 -6.81 -17.81 7.22
CA GLU A 50 -8.21 -17.74 6.75
C GLU A 50 -8.36 -18.36 5.35
N PHE A 51 -7.36 -18.14 4.50
CA PHE A 51 -7.31 -18.67 3.15
C PHE A 51 -7.15 -20.19 3.16
N ALA A 52 -6.20 -20.69 3.97
CA ALA A 52 -6.00 -22.13 4.13
C ALA A 52 -7.26 -22.82 4.67
N ALA A 53 -7.91 -22.23 5.69
CA ALA A 53 -9.14 -22.77 6.24
C ALA A 53 -10.25 -22.86 5.18
N GLN A 54 -10.43 -21.83 4.36
CA GLN A 54 -11.42 -21.84 3.27
C GLN A 54 -11.09 -22.86 2.17
N ASP A 55 -9.82 -22.98 1.79
CA ASP A 55 -9.40 -23.93 0.76
C ASP A 55 -9.52 -25.39 1.24
N ASP A 56 -9.28 -25.64 2.52
CA ASP A 56 -9.23 -26.99 3.09
C ASP A 56 -10.62 -27.47 3.58
N LEU A 57 -11.56 -26.57 3.82
CA LEU A 57 -12.90 -26.87 4.33
C LEU A 57 -13.96 -26.65 3.24
N PRO A 58 -14.40 -27.68 2.49
CA PRO A 58 -15.30 -27.52 1.34
C PRO A 58 -16.71 -27.03 1.70
N TYR A 59 -17.07 -27.03 2.99
CA TYR A 59 -18.33 -26.48 3.48
C TYR A 59 -18.25 -24.98 3.83
N ALA A 60 -17.06 -24.36 3.73
CA ALA A 60 -16.88 -22.92 3.88
C ALA A 60 -17.30 -22.21 2.59
N LEU A 61 -18.29 -21.31 2.70
CA LEU A 61 -18.80 -20.53 1.57
C LEU A 61 -17.89 -19.37 1.19
N GLY A 62 -17.06 -18.90 2.12
CA GLY A 62 -16.19 -17.75 1.96
C GLY A 62 -16.05 -16.94 3.25
N GLU A 63 -15.67 -15.68 3.10
CA GLU A 63 -15.40 -14.75 4.20
C GLU A 63 -15.85 -13.31 3.90
N PHE A 64 -16.09 -12.55 4.96
CA PHE A 64 -16.10 -11.08 4.96
C PHE A 64 -14.93 -10.60 5.82
N VAL A 65 -13.95 -9.96 5.18
CA VAL A 65 -12.71 -9.52 5.84
C VAL A 65 -12.97 -8.25 6.64
N TRP A 66 -12.47 -8.21 7.87
CA TRP A 66 -12.35 -6.98 8.66
C TRP A 66 -10.99 -6.32 8.40
N THR A 67 -10.88 -5.25 7.61
CA THR A 67 -11.91 -4.59 6.78
C THR A 67 -11.44 -4.38 5.35
N GLY A 68 -12.35 -4.02 4.44
CA GLY A 68 -11.97 -3.58 3.10
C GLY A 68 -11.18 -2.27 3.11
N PHE A 69 -11.70 -1.25 3.78
CA PHE A 69 -11.07 0.06 3.95
C PHE A 69 -10.84 0.35 5.43
N ASP A 70 -9.80 1.12 5.73
CA ASP A 70 -9.69 1.78 7.03
C ASP A 70 -10.83 2.77 7.24
N TYR A 71 -11.14 3.02 8.51
CA TYR A 71 -12.20 3.92 8.97
C TYR A 71 -11.74 4.70 10.20
N LEU A 72 -12.44 5.77 10.54
CA LEU A 72 -12.15 6.59 11.73
C LEU A 72 -12.58 5.86 13.02
N GLY A 73 -11.80 5.99 14.09
CA GLY A 73 -11.96 5.26 15.34
C GLY A 73 -11.30 3.88 15.33
N GLU A 74 -11.52 3.13 16.41
CA GLU A 74 -11.02 1.76 16.62
C GLU A 74 -9.55 1.55 16.18
N PRO A 75 -8.59 2.32 16.73
CA PRO A 75 -7.21 2.28 16.29
C PRO A 75 -6.46 1.05 16.82
N THR A 76 -7.10 -0.11 16.97
CA THR A 76 -6.48 -1.33 17.50
C THR A 76 -5.21 -1.68 16.70
N PRO A 77 -4.10 -2.04 17.38
CA PRO A 77 -3.98 -2.34 18.82
C PRO A 77 -3.70 -1.12 19.72
N TYR A 78 -3.89 0.09 19.21
CA TYR A 78 -3.54 1.36 19.85
C TYR A 78 -4.76 2.09 20.44
N ASP A 79 -5.79 1.35 20.87
CA ASP A 79 -7.08 1.87 21.34
C ASP A 79 -6.97 2.96 22.42
N GLU A 80 -5.96 2.86 23.29
CA GLU A 80 -5.70 3.80 24.39
C GLU A 80 -4.46 4.69 24.14
N LYS A 81 -3.95 4.75 22.90
CA LYS A 81 -2.74 5.53 22.56
C LYS A 81 -3.05 6.68 21.63
N TRP A 82 -3.20 7.86 22.21
CA TRP A 82 -3.10 9.10 21.44
C TRP A 82 -1.72 9.22 20.76
N PRO A 83 -1.62 9.70 19.50
CA PRO A 83 -2.67 10.30 18.68
C PRO A 83 -3.38 9.33 17.71
N SER A 84 -3.32 8.02 17.93
CA SER A 84 -4.01 7.06 17.05
C SER A 84 -5.52 7.28 17.12
N HIS A 85 -6.14 7.51 15.96
CA HIS A 85 -7.56 7.88 15.86
C HIS A 85 -8.29 7.28 14.66
N SER A 86 -7.61 6.48 13.83
CA SER A 86 -8.25 5.66 12.80
C SER A 86 -7.71 4.24 12.80
N SER A 87 -8.43 3.34 12.13
CA SER A 87 -8.13 1.91 12.13
C SER A 87 -6.84 1.55 11.38
N TYR A 88 -6.36 0.33 11.64
CA TYR A 88 -5.24 -0.31 10.91
C TYR A 88 -5.68 -1.56 10.12
N PHE A 89 -6.98 -1.91 10.18
CA PHE A 89 -7.54 -3.16 9.68
C PHE A 89 -7.65 -3.23 8.16
N GLY A 90 -7.83 -2.08 7.52
CA GLY A 90 -8.17 -1.96 6.11
C GLY A 90 -7.13 -2.59 5.21
N ILE A 91 -7.60 -3.33 4.21
CA ILE A 91 -6.80 -3.73 3.05
C ILE A 91 -6.36 -2.48 2.26
N ILE A 92 -7.20 -1.44 2.27
CA ILE A 92 -6.97 -0.12 1.70
C ILE A 92 -6.99 0.90 2.83
N ASP A 93 -6.10 1.89 2.80
CA ASP A 93 -6.03 2.92 3.83
C ASP A 93 -7.18 3.93 3.76
N LEU A 94 -7.24 4.83 4.76
CA LEU A 94 -8.30 5.84 4.87
C LEU A 94 -8.30 6.84 3.70
N ALA A 95 -7.16 7.02 3.04
CA ALA A 95 -7.01 7.88 1.87
C ALA A 95 -7.31 7.14 0.55
N GLY A 96 -7.75 5.88 0.60
CA GLY A 96 -8.07 5.06 -0.55
C GLY A 96 -6.86 4.44 -1.25
N GLN A 97 -5.69 4.44 -0.62
CA GLN A 97 -4.49 3.82 -1.18
C GLN A 97 -4.36 2.36 -0.73
N PRO A 98 -4.07 1.42 -1.64
CA PRO A 98 -3.88 0.02 -1.27
C PRO A 98 -2.65 -0.13 -0.36
N LYS A 99 -2.80 -0.93 0.71
CA LYS A 99 -1.66 -1.47 1.46
C LYS A 99 -1.13 -2.72 0.74
N ASP A 100 0.02 -3.24 1.15
CA ASP A 100 0.61 -4.44 0.53
C ASP A 100 -0.36 -5.63 0.53
N ARG A 101 -1.16 -5.78 1.59
CA ARG A 101 -2.21 -6.79 1.73
C ARG A 101 -3.21 -6.83 0.57
N TYR A 102 -3.49 -5.67 -0.05
CA TYR A 102 -4.37 -5.59 -1.21
C TYR A 102 -3.93 -6.56 -2.31
N TYR A 103 -2.62 -6.65 -2.53
CA TYR A 103 -2.07 -7.49 -3.58
C TYR A 103 -2.05 -8.97 -3.22
N LEU A 104 -2.00 -9.32 -1.92
CA LEU A 104 -2.21 -10.69 -1.46
C LEU A 104 -3.63 -11.16 -1.76
N TYR A 105 -4.63 -10.34 -1.43
CA TYR A 105 -6.03 -10.61 -1.76
C TYR A 105 -6.26 -10.63 -3.28
N ARG A 106 -5.71 -9.67 -4.04
CA ARG A 106 -5.81 -9.64 -5.50
C ARG A 106 -5.22 -10.90 -6.14
N ALA A 107 -4.07 -11.37 -5.65
CA ALA A 107 -3.45 -12.61 -6.12
C ALA A 107 -4.34 -13.84 -5.91
N ARG A 108 -5.13 -13.89 -4.83
CA ARG A 108 -6.06 -15.00 -4.58
C ARG A 108 -7.38 -14.85 -5.32
N TRP A 109 -8.02 -13.68 -5.21
CA TRP A 109 -9.41 -13.47 -5.66
C TRP A 109 -9.53 -13.06 -7.12
N ASN A 110 -8.48 -12.48 -7.73
CA ASN A 110 -8.48 -12.12 -9.14
C ASN A 110 -7.43 -12.95 -9.91
N ALA A 111 -7.55 -14.28 -9.81
CA ALA A 111 -6.59 -15.21 -10.42
C ALA A 111 -6.52 -15.12 -11.96
N ALA A 112 -7.54 -14.54 -12.61
CA ALA A 112 -7.57 -14.32 -14.06
C ALA A 112 -6.62 -13.21 -14.55
N GLN A 113 -6.18 -12.31 -13.66
CA GLN A 113 -5.26 -11.22 -13.99
C GLN A 113 -3.92 -11.42 -13.27
N PRO A 114 -2.78 -11.24 -13.94
CA PRO A 114 -1.48 -11.42 -13.30
C PRO A 114 -1.31 -10.43 -12.14
N THR A 115 -0.89 -10.96 -10.99
CA THR A 115 -0.44 -10.19 -9.83
C THR A 115 1.02 -10.53 -9.60
N VAL A 116 1.86 -9.51 -9.55
CA VAL A 116 3.25 -9.57 -9.10
C VAL A 116 3.42 -8.31 -8.26
N HIS A 117 3.51 -8.50 -6.94
CA HIS A 117 3.66 -7.41 -5.97
C HIS A 117 4.84 -7.70 -5.05
N LEU A 118 5.85 -6.83 -5.07
CA LEU A 118 7.10 -6.95 -4.33
C LEU A 118 7.10 -6.00 -3.13
N LEU A 119 7.40 -6.53 -1.95
CA LEU A 119 7.57 -5.75 -0.73
C LEU A 119 8.83 -6.21 0.04
N PRO A 120 9.49 -5.34 0.81
CA PRO A 120 9.14 -3.95 1.12
C PRO A 120 9.68 -2.92 0.11
N HIS A 121 9.63 -1.63 0.45
CA HIS A 121 10.49 -0.64 -0.21
C HIS A 121 11.98 -1.00 -0.05
N TRP A 122 12.86 -0.50 -0.93
CA TRP A 122 14.30 -0.81 -0.91
C TRP A 122 15.19 0.37 -0.52
N THR A 123 14.66 1.30 0.26
CA THR A 123 15.39 2.44 0.84
C THR A 123 15.52 2.25 2.35
N TRP A 124 16.70 1.88 2.85
CA TRP A 124 16.93 1.59 4.26
C TRP A 124 18.25 2.20 4.78
N PRO A 125 18.35 3.54 4.87
CA PRO A 125 19.57 4.21 5.30
C PRO A 125 20.04 3.68 6.67
N GLY A 126 21.32 3.30 6.79
CA GLY A 126 21.90 2.79 8.03
C GLY A 126 21.61 1.31 8.32
N ARG A 127 20.91 0.60 7.44
CA ARG A 127 20.68 -0.85 7.52
C ARG A 127 21.54 -1.65 6.54
N GLU A 128 22.54 -1.05 5.92
CA GLU A 128 23.44 -1.74 4.98
C GLU A 128 24.05 -2.98 5.63
N GLY A 129 23.98 -4.13 4.97
CA GLY A 129 24.47 -5.39 5.51
C GLY A 129 23.54 -6.08 6.52
N GLN A 130 22.43 -5.45 6.92
CA GLN A 130 21.43 -6.08 7.79
C GLN A 130 20.41 -6.88 6.97
N ASN A 131 19.78 -7.85 7.63
CA ASN A 131 18.72 -8.64 7.02
C ASN A 131 17.42 -7.81 6.87
N THR A 132 16.83 -7.86 5.67
CA THR A 132 15.58 -7.22 5.28
C THR A 132 14.75 -8.25 4.49
N PRO A 133 13.81 -8.97 5.13
CA PRO A 133 12.97 -9.94 4.45
C PRO A 133 12.25 -9.35 3.23
N VAL A 134 12.21 -10.08 2.13
CA VAL A 134 11.52 -9.66 0.89
C VAL A 134 10.43 -10.66 0.59
N PHE A 135 9.19 -10.19 0.41
CA PHE A 135 8.05 -11.02 0.04
C PHE A 135 7.55 -10.66 -1.36
N CYS A 136 6.98 -11.66 -2.04
CA CYS A 136 6.25 -11.47 -3.29
C CYS A 136 4.84 -12.05 -3.15
N TYR A 137 3.83 -11.20 -3.37
CA TYR A 137 2.45 -11.64 -3.55
C TYR A 137 2.17 -11.80 -5.04
N THR A 138 1.80 -13.00 -5.42
CA THR A 138 1.57 -13.33 -6.83
C THR A 138 0.56 -14.45 -6.97
N ASN A 139 -0.18 -14.49 -8.08
CA ASN A 139 -0.99 -15.65 -8.47
C ASN A 139 -0.18 -16.70 -9.24
N ALA A 140 1.11 -16.47 -9.48
CA ALA A 140 2.02 -17.46 -10.09
C ALA A 140 2.31 -18.63 -9.13
N ALA A 141 2.88 -19.71 -9.70
CA ALA A 141 3.29 -20.89 -8.95
C ALA A 141 4.62 -20.67 -8.20
N SER A 142 5.53 -19.91 -8.81
CA SER A 142 6.86 -19.62 -8.25
C SER A 142 7.33 -18.22 -8.64
N ALA A 143 8.36 -17.72 -7.97
CA ALA A 143 9.03 -16.49 -8.33
C ALA A 143 10.49 -16.52 -7.91
N GLU A 144 11.33 -15.75 -8.60
CA GLU A 144 12.76 -15.64 -8.32
C GLU A 144 13.12 -14.18 -8.04
N LEU A 145 13.79 -13.98 -6.91
CA LEU A 145 14.23 -12.66 -6.45
C LEU A 145 15.67 -12.41 -6.90
N PHE A 146 15.95 -11.18 -7.29
CA PHE A 146 17.27 -10.68 -7.65
C PHE A 146 17.58 -9.43 -6.83
N VAL A 147 18.76 -9.37 -6.22
CA VAL A 147 19.31 -8.17 -5.58
C VAL A 147 20.50 -7.72 -6.43
N ASN A 148 20.43 -6.52 -7.00
CA ASN A 148 21.47 -5.98 -7.88
C ASN A 148 21.87 -6.95 -9.00
N GLY A 149 20.87 -7.63 -9.58
CA GLY A 149 21.04 -8.62 -10.65
C GLY A 149 21.50 -10.02 -10.18
N LYS A 150 21.82 -10.21 -8.89
CA LYS A 150 22.21 -11.51 -8.33
C LYS A 150 20.99 -12.24 -7.76
N SER A 151 20.72 -13.44 -8.27
CA SER A 151 19.62 -14.29 -7.78
C SER A 151 19.78 -14.60 -6.28
N GLN A 152 18.67 -14.52 -5.56
CA GLN A 152 18.50 -14.94 -4.17
C GLN A 152 17.77 -16.29 -4.08
N GLY A 153 17.66 -17.00 -5.21
CA GLY A 153 16.95 -18.27 -5.32
C GLY A 153 15.48 -18.11 -5.71
N ARG A 154 14.93 -19.18 -6.28
CA ARG A 154 13.52 -19.29 -6.65
C ARG A 154 12.73 -19.91 -5.50
N GLN A 155 11.59 -19.33 -5.17
CA GLN A 155 10.62 -19.85 -4.21
C GLN A 155 9.38 -20.35 -4.95
N THR A 156 8.81 -21.46 -4.50
CA THR A 156 7.59 -22.07 -5.07
C THR A 156 6.54 -22.20 -3.98
N LYS A 157 5.28 -21.91 -4.31
CA LYS A 157 4.17 -22.05 -3.37
C LYS A 157 4.00 -23.50 -2.94
N ALA A 158 3.74 -23.71 -1.66
CA ALA A 158 3.45 -25.02 -1.12
C ALA A 158 2.07 -25.52 -1.56
N ALA A 159 1.90 -26.83 -1.55
CA ALA A 159 0.62 -27.48 -1.83
C ALA A 159 -0.37 -27.34 -0.66
N ALA A 160 -1.63 -27.71 -0.90
CA ALA A 160 -2.64 -27.83 0.15
C ALA A 160 -2.17 -28.76 1.28
N GLY A 161 -2.55 -28.43 2.52
CA GLY A 161 -2.13 -29.18 3.72
C GLY A 161 -0.71 -28.90 4.22
N ALA A 162 0.00 -27.91 3.64
CA ALA A 162 1.29 -27.46 4.17
C ALA A 162 1.17 -26.97 5.63
N THR A 163 2.16 -27.30 6.47
CA THR A 163 2.17 -26.94 7.89
C THR A 163 2.21 -25.43 8.13
N ASP A 164 2.95 -24.69 7.30
CA ASP A 164 2.94 -23.23 7.31
C ASP A 164 2.02 -22.70 6.20
N PRO A 165 0.81 -22.22 6.54
CA PRO A 165 -0.14 -21.75 5.54
C PRO A 165 0.38 -20.56 4.74
N GLN A 166 1.33 -19.76 5.27
CA GLN A 166 1.90 -18.64 4.53
C GLN A 166 2.57 -19.08 3.23
N THR A 167 3.22 -20.25 3.25
CA THR A 167 3.95 -20.77 2.08
C THR A 167 3.02 -21.13 0.92
N ARG A 168 1.71 -21.27 1.15
CA ARG A 168 0.69 -21.48 0.09
C ARG A 168 0.35 -20.20 -0.66
N TYR A 169 0.50 -19.02 -0.04
CA TYR A 169 -0.01 -17.77 -0.58
C TYR A 169 1.07 -16.70 -0.79
N ARG A 170 2.19 -16.80 -0.08
CA ARG A 170 3.31 -15.85 -0.11
C ARG A 170 4.60 -16.54 -0.51
N LEU A 171 5.38 -15.88 -1.36
CA LEU A 171 6.76 -16.26 -1.63
C LEU A 171 7.67 -15.37 -0.80
N GLN A 172 8.56 -15.96 0.00
CA GLN A 172 9.32 -15.23 1.01
C GLN A 172 10.81 -15.55 0.91
N TRP A 173 11.64 -14.52 0.92
CA TRP A 173 13.06 -14.60 1.14
C TRP A 173 13.36 -13.93 2.47
N LYS A 174 13.56 -14.75 3.51
CA LYS A 174 13.66 -14.26 4.90
C LYS A 174 15.04 -13.69 5.24
N ASP A 175 16.08 -14.07 4.50
CA ASP A 175 17.49 -13.77 4.80
C ASP A 175 18.16 -12.94 3.69
N VAL A 176 17.48 -11.89 3.21
CA VAL A 176 18.01 -11.00 2.17
C VAL A 176 18.79 -9.87 2.82
N VAL A 177 20.09 -9.79 2.52
CA VAL A 177 20.95 -8.73 3.02
C VAL A 177 20.70 -7.43 2.25
N TYR A 178 20.38 -6.35 2.96
CA TYR A 178 20.16 -5.05 2.35
C TYR A 178 21.45 -4.50 1.74
N GLN A 179 21.36 -4.18 0.45
CA GLN A 179 22.36 -3.45 -0.31
C GLN A 179 21.62 -2.41 -1.15
N PRO A 180 21.99 -1.11 -1.08
CA PRO A 180 21.44 -0.09 -1.95
C PRO A 180 21.52 -0.50 -3.43
N GLY A 181 20.52 -0.11 -4.20
CA GLY A 181 20.38 -0.48 -5.61
C GLY A 181 18.97 -0.96 -5.89
N THR A 182 18.83 -2.20 -6.35
CA THR A 182 17.57 -2.70 -6.89
C THR A 182 17.24 -4.10 -6.38
N ILE A 183 15.98 -4.31 -5.99
CA ILE A 183 15.38 -5.63 -5.95
C ILE A 183 14.43 -5.81 -7.11
N LYS A 184 14.45 -7.00 -7.71
CA LYS A 184 13.57 -7.37 -8.80
C LYS A 184 13.04 -8.77 -8.57
N VAL A 185 11.76 -8.98 -8.84
CA VAL A 185 11.16 -10.30 -8.85
C VAL A 185 10.70 -10.67 -10.26
N VAL A 186 10.86 -11.93 -10.63
CA VAL A 186 10.29 -12.53 -11.83
C VAL A 186 9.36 -13.65 -11.40
N ALA A 187 8.09 -13.58 -11.77
CA ALA A 187 7.08 -14.57 -11.39
C ALA A 187 6.81 -15.54 -12.54
N TYR A 188 6.67 -16.83 -12.22
CA TYR A 188 6.53 -17.91 -13.20
C TYR A 188 5.28 -18.75 -12.94
N ASP A 189 4.54 -19.03 -14.01
CA ASP A 189 3.42 -19.97 -13.98
C ASP A 189 3.89 -21.43 -13.73
N ALA A 190 2.94 -22.36 -13.67
CA ALA A 190 3.22 -23.77 -13.42
C ALA A 190 4.04 -24.44 -14.53
N GLN A 191 4.10 -23.83 -15.73
CA GLN A 191 4.88 -24.31 -16.87
C GLN A 191 6.27 -23.65 -16.92
N GLY A 192 6.58 -22.75 -15.98
CA GLY A 192 7.85 -22.03 -15.92
C GLY A 192 7.92 -20.80 -16.84
N LYS A 193 6.81 -20.37 -17.45
CA LYS A 193 6.77 -19.14 -18.26
C LYS A 193 6.55 -17.93 -17.36
N THR A 194 7.21 -16.82 -17.68
CA THR A 194 7.04 -15.57 -16.93
C THR A 194 5.64 -15.00 -17.09
N ILE A 195 5.01 -14.62 -15.98
CA ILE A 195 3.73 -13.89 -15.96
C ILE A 195 3.90 -12.40 -15.72
N GLY A 196 5.10 -11.96 -15.33
CA GLY A 196 5.38 -10.58 -15.00
C GLY A 196 6.63 -10.40 -14.17
N THR A 197 7.03 -9.15 -14.04
CA THR A 197 8.15 -8.73 -13.21
C THR A 197 7.79 -7.46 -12.47
N GLU A 198 8.36 -7.27 -11.29
CA GLU A 198 8.33 -5.99 -10.60
C GLU A 198 9.73 -5.66 -10.07
N GLU A 199 10.01 -4.37 -10.00
CA GLU A 199 11.30 -3.84 -9.59
C GLU A 199 11.09 -2.68 -8.61
N VAL A 200 11.82 -2.72 -7.49
CA VAL A 200 11.86 -1.66 -6.49
C VAL A 200 13.30 -1.20 -6.34
N ARG A 201 13.52 0.11 -6.34
CA ARG A 201 14.84 0.73 -6.27
C ARG A 201 15.00 1.51 -4.97
N THR A 202 16.23 1.56 -4.47
CA THR A 202 16.63 2.50 -3.44
C THR A 202 16.44 3.92 -3.96
N ALA A 203 15.60 4.68 -3.28
CA ALA A 203 15.34 6.07 -3.62
C ALA A 203 16.52 6.95 -3.21
N GLY A 204 16.84 7.94 -4.05
CA GLY A 204 17.69 9.05 -3.70
C GLY A 204 16.97 10.09 -2.83
N SER A 205 17.58 11.27 -2.70
CA SER A 205 16.96 12.38 -1.94
C SER A 205 15.68 12.87 -2.62
N PRO A 206 14.66 13.26 -1.84
CA PRO A 206 13.44 13.91 -2.35
C PRO A 206 13.76 15.07 -3.30
N HIS A 207 13.12 15.09 -4.46
CA HIS A 207 13.42 16.05 -5.51
C HIS A 207 12.18 16.77 -6.05
N HIS A 208 11.06 16.07 -6.22
CA HIS A 208 9.87 16.65 -6.84
C HIS A 208 8.57 15.99 -6.38
N ILE A 209 7.46 16.68 -6.62
CA ILE A 209 6.11 16.15 -6.40
C ILE A 209 5.52 15.70 -7.74
N LYS A 210 5.06 14.47 -7.81
CA LYS A 210 4.31 13.93 -8.94
C LYS A 210 2.83 13.78 -8.58
N LEU A 211 1.96 14.30 -9.44
CA LEU A 211 0.50 14.22 -9.29
C LEU A 211 -0.06 13.18 -10.26
N VAL A 212 -0.86 12.24 -9.74
CA VAL A 212 -1.49 11.17 -10.52
C VAL A 212 -2.97 11.09 -10.18
N ALA A 213 -3.85 11.46 -11.12
CA ALA A 213 -5.29 11.31 -10.94
C ALA A 213 -5.78 9.90 -11.26
N ASP A 214 -6.83 9.48 -10.54
CA ASP A 214 -7.58 8.25 -10.83
C ASP A 214 -8.30 8.32 -12.19
N ARG A 215 -8.66 9.53 -12.64
CA ARG A 215 -9.35 9.79 -13.90
C ARG A 215 -8.85 11.06 -14.59
N PRO A 216 -8.85 11.11 -15.93
CA PRO A 216 -8.38 12.28 -16.69
C PRO A 216 -9.46 13.37 -16.89
N GLN A 217 -10.74 13.06 -16.63
CA GLN A 217 -11.87 13.95 -16.91
C GLN A 217 -12.95 13.83 -15.83
N LEU A 218 -13.70 14.92 -15.63
CA LEU A 218 -14.80 15.04 -14.69
C LEU A 218 -16.05 15.58 -15.39
N THR A 219 -17.21 15.22 -14.84
CA THR A 219 -18.48 15.85 -15.16
C THR A 219 -18.55 17.23 -14.50
N ALA A 220 -18.91 18.26 -15.25
CA ALA A 220 -19.14 19.60 -14.74
C ALA A 220 -20.55 19.72 -14.13
N ASP A 221 -20.81 18.97 -13.05
CA ASP A 221 -22.10 18.93 -12.34
C ASP A 221 -22.04 19.51 -10.92
N GLY A 222 -20.88 20.03 -10.51
CA GLY A 222 -20.67 20.56 -9.17
C GLY A 222 -20.39 19.49 -8.10
N GLU A 223 -20.48 18.20 -8.43
CA GLU A 223 -20.41 17.08 -7.47
C GLU A 223 -19.30 16.07 -7.81
N ASP A 224 -18.96 15.87 -9.08
CA ASP A 224 -17.98 14.88 -9.51
C ASP A 224 -16.58 15.15 -8.92
N LEU A 225 -15.91 14.08 -8.49
CA LEU A 225 -14.66 14.10 -7.76
C LEU A 225 -13.56 13.37 -8.53
N ALA A 226 -12.35 13.92 -8.47
CA ALA A 226 -11.13 13.20 -8.82
C ALA A 226 -10.24 13.06 -7.58
N TYR A 227 -9.62 11.88 -7.46
CA TYR A 227 -8.68 11.54 -6.42
C TYR A 227 -7.28 11.62 -7.03
N VAL A 228 -6.47 12.55 -6.53
CA VAL A 228 -5.13 12.82 -7.05
C VAL A 228 -4.09 12.39 -6.03
N THR A 229 -3.37 11.32 -6.32
CA THR A 229 -2.23 10.89 -5.51
C THR A 229 -1.06 11.84 -5.75
N ALA A 230 -0.59 12.48 -4.68
CA ALA A 230 0.64 13.27 -4.66
C ALA A 230 1.77 12.43 -4.09
N ARG A 231 2.84 12.25 -4.87
CA ARG A 231 4.00 11.40 -4.55
C ARG A 231 5.25 12.26 -4.47
N VAL A 232 6.02 12.12 -3.40
CA VAL A 232 7.36 12.71 -3.28
C VAL A 232 8.36 11.73 -3.88
N GLU A 233 8.94 12.12 -4.99
CA GLU A 233 9.86 11.27 -5.77
C GLU A 233 11.26 11.89 -5.85
N ASP A 234 12.27 11.03 -5.92
CA ASP A 234 13.66 11.42 -6.18
C ASP A 234 13.85 11.90 -7.63
N ALA A 235 15.08 12.28 -8.00
CA ALA A 235 15.37 12.77 -9.35
C ALA A 235 15.17 11.72 -10.46
N GLN A 236 15.07 10.44 -10.11
CA GLN A 236 14.90 9.31 -11.03
C GLN A 236 13.44 8.80 -11.06
N GLY A 237 12.54 9.42 -10.29
CA GLY A 237 11.13 9.04 -10.22
C GLY A 237 10.83 7.88 -9.25
N ASN A 238 11.76 7.53 -8.36
CA ASN A 238 11.49 6.56 -7.31
C ASN A 238 10.78 7.25 -6.14
N LEU A 239 9.75 6.61 -5.58
CA LEU A 239 9.08 7.10 -4.38
C LEU A 239 10.07 7.14 -3.20
N CYS A 240 10.12 8.25 -2.49
CA CYS A 240 10.92 8.39 -1.28
C CYS A 240 10.08 7.94 -0.06
N PRO A 241 10.26 6.73 0.50
CA PRO A 241 9.40 6.24 1.58
C PRO A 241 9.55 7.07 2.87
N ASP A 242 10.72 7.62 3.17
CA ASP A 242 10.90 8.45 4.38
C ASP A 242 10.42 9.91 4.22
N ALA A 243 9.88 10.28 3.05
CA ALA A 243 9.42 11.64 2.81
C ALA A 243 8.13 11.95 3.60
N THR A 244 8.23 12.97 4.44
CA THR A 244 7.18 13.45 5.36
C THR A 244 6.88 14.94 5.20
N GLN A 245 7.41 15.59 4.16
CA GLN A 245 7.22 17.02 3.91
C GLN A 245 5.73 17.40 3.90
N GLN A 246 5.41 18.59 4.41
CA GLN A 246 4.07 19.17 4.28
C GLN A 246 3.87 19.64 2.83
N LEU A 247 2.86 19.09 2.16
CA LEU A 247 2.45 19.50 0.83
C LEU A 247 1.32 20.51 0.95
N HIS A 248 1.37 21.57 0.13
CA HIS A 248 0.31 22.57 0.00
C HIS A 248 -0.34 22.47 -1.38
N PHE A 249 -1.66 22.58 -1.43
CA PHE A 249 -2.46 22.39 -2.63
C PHE A 249 -3.15 23.69 -3.04
N THR A 250 -2.99 24.08 -4.31
CA THR A 250 -3.74 25.17 -4.91
C THR A 250 -4.59 24.62 -6.05
N VAL A 251 -5.89 24.87 -6.02
CA VAL A 251 -6.82 24.52 -7.11
C VAL A 251 -7.36 25.80 -7.74
N SER A 252 -7.35 25.85 -9.06
CA SER A 252 -7.89 26.97 -9.84
C SER A 252 -8.63 26.49 -11.09
N GLY A 253 -9.40 27.38 -11.71
CA GLY A 253 -10.18 27.07 -12.91
C GLY A 253 -11.52 26.41 -12.57
N ALA A 254 -11.90 25.40 -13.35
CA ALA A 254 -13.23 24.77 -13.33
C ALA A 254 -13.42 23.73 -12.19
N GLY A 255 -13.01 24.09 -10.98
CA GLY A 255 -13.15 23.24 -9.80
C GLY A 255 -12.53 23.84 -8.55
N LYS A 256 -12.59 23.08 -7.46
CA LYS A 256 -12.11 23.50 -6.14
C LYS A 256 -11.45 22.34 -5.39
N PHE A 257 -10.60 22.66 -4.43
CA PHE A 257 -10.12 21.70 -3.43
C PHE A 257 -11.29 21.21 -2.58
N ARG A 258 -11.34 19.90 -2.30
CA ARG A 258 -12.39 19.30 -1.48
C ARG A 258 -11.85 18.75 -0.16
N ALA A 259 -10.80 17.94 -0.23
CA ALA A 259 -10.17 17.34 0.94
C ALA A 259 -8.76 16.83 0.61
N VAL A 260 -8.01 16.48 1.65
CA VAL A 260 -6.73 15.79 1.58
C VAL A 260 -6.69 14.68 2.64
N GLY A 261 -6.02 13.57 2.35
CA GLY A 261 -5.80 12.48 3.30
C GLY A 261 -4.52 11.73 3.00
N ASN A 262 -3.75 11.36 4.03
CA ASN A 262 -2.50 10.63 3.89
C ASN A 262 -2.56 9.19 4.42
N GLY A 263 -3.68 8.76 4.99
CA GLY A 263 -3.87 7.39 5.48
C GLY A 263 -3.09 7.03 6.75
N ASP A 264 -2.42 8.00 7.38
CA ASP A 264 -1.75 7.80 8.66
C ASP A 264 -2.77 7.83 9.80
N ALA A 265 -2.90 6.70 10.50
CA ALA A 265 -3.82 6.55 11.62
C ALA A 265 -3.50 7.43 12.83
N THR A 266 -2.33 8.06 12.85
CA THR A 266 -1.84 8.95 13.91
C THR A 266 -1.91 10.43 13.53
N ASN A 267 -2.28 10.75 12.28
CA ASN A 267 -2.26 12.11 11.78
C ASN A 267 -3.56 12.87 12.11
N LEU A 268 -3.42 13.95 12.88
CA LEU A 268 -4.54 14.78 13.34
C LEU A 268 -4.81 16.00 12.43
N GLU A 269 -4.08 16.16 11.32
CA GLU A 269 -4.27 17.28 10.40
C GLU A 269 -5.68 17.26 9.77
N PRO A 270 -6.40 18.40 9.71
CA PRO A 270 -7.76 18.42 9.19
C PRO A 270 -7.82 18.15 7.68
N PHE A 271 -8.69 17.23 7.27
CA PHE A 271 -8.85 16.87 5.85
C PHE A 271 -9.29 18.05 4.96
N GLN A 272 -9.97 19.06 5.52
CA GLN A 272 -10.49 20.20 4.75
C GLN A 272 -9.47 21.33 4.55
N GLN A 273 -8.29 21.22 5.17
CA GLN A 273 -7.21 22.17 4.91
C GLN A 273 -6.46 21.77 3.64
N PRO A 274 -6.07 22.71 2.77
CA PRO A 274 -5.37 22.42 1.53
C PRO A 274 -3.88 22.13 1.77
N GLN A 275 -3.57 21.40 2.84
CA GLN A 275 -2.22 20.99 3.19
C GLN A 275 -2.22 19.77 4.10
N MET A 276 -1.21 18.92 3.98
CA MET A 276 -0.99 17.78 4.86
C MET A 276 0.43 17.24 4.67
N HIS A 277 0.99 16.63 5.72
CA HIS A 277 2.26 15.91 5.63
C HIS A 277 2.09 14.63 4.80
N ALA A 278 3.06 14.36 3.93
CA ALA A 278 3.14 13.06 3.26
C ALA A 278 3.31 11.94 4.29
N PHE A 279 2.66 10.80 4.06
CA PHE A 279 2.86 9.60 4.86
C PHE A 279 3.45 8.50 3.98
N GLN A 280 4.65 8.06 4.33
CA GLN A 280 5.44 7.13 3.53
C GLN A 280 5.64 7.63 2.08
N GLY A 281 5.94 8.92 1.94
CA GLY A 281 6.21 9.58 0.67
C GLY A 281 5.01 9.99 -0.17
N GLN A 282 3.77 9.75 0.28
CA GLN A 282 2.60 10.08 -0.52
C GLN A 282 1.35 10.41 0.30
N LEU A 283 0.39 11.06 -0.36
CA LEU A 283 -0.95 11.36 0.14
C LEU A 283 -1.93 11.55 -1.03
N VAL A 284 -3.23 11.67 -0.77
CA VAL A 284 -4.27 11.92 -1.79
C VAL A 284 -4.94 13.27 -1.56
N ALA A 285 -4.97 14.12 -2.58
CA ALA A 285 -5.80 15.31 -2.65
C ALA A 285 -7.06 15.01 -3.48
N ILE A 286 -8.22 15.46 -2.99
CA ILE A 286 -9.51 15.32 -3.66
C ILE A 286 -9.90 16.68 -4.22
N VAL A 287 -10.18 16.72 -5.53
CA VAL A 287 -10.68 17.90 -6.22
C VAL A 287 -12.11 17.67 -6.70
N GLN A 288 -12.93 18.71 -6.65
CA GLN A 288 -14.33 18.68 -7.03
C GLN A 288 -14.55 19.57 -8.25
N ALA A 289 -15.29 19.07 -9.24
CA ALA A 289 -15.67 19.85 -10.41
C ALA A 289 -16.63 20.99 -10.03
N SER A 290 -16.60 22.08 -10.80
CA SER A 290 -17.68 23.08 -10.79
C SER A 290 -18.81 22.70 -11.76
N GLU A 291 -19.94 23.42 -11.71
CA GLU A 291 -20.99 23.31 -12.74
C GLU A 291 -20.56 23.88 -14.11
N ALA A 292 -19.54 24.74 -14.12
CA ALA A 292 -18.95 25.25 -15.35
C ALA A 292 -17.95 24.24 -15.92
N ALA A 293 -18.14 23.89 -17.20
CA ALA A 293 -17.14 23.12 -17.95
C ALA A 293 -15.89 23.97 -18.20
N GLY A 294 -14.73 23.32 -18.27
CA GLY A 294 -13.45 23.98 -18.48
C GLY A 294 -12.27 23.14 -18.04
N LEU A 295 -11.22 23.81 -17.58
CA LEU A 295 -9.99 23.19 -17.13
C LEU A 295 -9.84 23.40 -15.63
N LEU A 296 -9.75 22.31 -14.88
CA LEU A 296 -9.36 22.31 -13.47
C LEU A 296 -7.84 22.16 -13.42
N LYS A 297 -7.17 23.06 -12.70
CA LYS A 297 -5.72 23.02 -12.48
C LYS A 297 -5.43 22.80 -11.00
N LEU A 298 -4.65 21.77 -10.70
CA LEU A 298 -4.14 21.46 -9.37
C LEU A 298 -2.63 21.65 -9.36
N GLN A 299 -2.13 22.40 -8.39
CA GLN A 299 -0.71 22.52 -8.10
C GLN A 299 -0.44 22.03 -6.67
N ALA A 300 0.65 21.28 -6.50
CA ALA A 300 1.17 20.86 -5.21
C ALA A 300 2.60 21.39 -5.01
N THR A 301 2.86 22.01 -3.87
CA THR A 301 4.17 22.58 -3.51
C THR A 301 4.61 22.09 -2.14
N ALA A 302 5.92 22.06 -1.89
CA ALA A 302 6.52 21.82 -0.59
C ALA A 302 7.91 22.45 -0.56
N GLU A 303 8.41 22.78 0.63
CA GLU A 303 9.76 23.33 0.78
C GLU A 303 10.82 22.33 0.25
N GLY A 304 11.77 22.84 -0.55
CA GLY A 304 12.86 22.04 -1.10
C GLY A 304 12.49 21.08 -2.24
N LEU A 305 11.23 21.02 -2.67
CA LEU A 305 10.77 20.16 -3.78
C LEU A 305 10.35 20.97 -5.00
N LYS A 306 10.58 20.43 -6.20
CA LYS A 306 9.94 20.96 -7.42
C LYS A 306 8.44 20.68 -7.37
N ALA A 307 7.64 21.70 -7.67
CA ALA A 307 6.20 21.63 -7.65
C ALA A 307 5.64 20.62 -8.66
N GLY A 308 4.54 19.97 -8.29
CA GLY A 308 3.75 19.13 -9.18
C GLY A 308 2.56 19.91 -9.72
N GLU A 309 2.27 19.75 -11.02
CA GLU A 309 1.12 20.37 -11.67
C GLU A 309 0.30 19.33 -12.43
N LEU A 310 -1.02 19.42 -12.34
CA LEU A 310 -1.95 18.55 -13.03
C LEU A 310 -3.12 19.36 -13.58
N GLN A 311 -3.59 18.97 -14.76
CA GLN A 311 -4.77 19.54 -15.38
C GLN A 311 -5.79 18.44 -15.69
N LEU A 312 -7.04 18.67 -15.30
CA LEU A 312 -8.16 17.77 -15.57
C LEU A 312 -9.22 18.52 -16.38
N LYS A 313 -9.79 17.85 -17.39
CA LYS A 313 -10.89 18.43 -18.17
C LYS A 313 -12.20 18.24 -17.42
N THR A 314 -13.00 19.29 -17.33
CA THR A 314 -14.37 19.21 -16.84
C THR A 314 -15.32 19.49 -18.01
N GLY A 315 -16.29 18.61 -18.23
CA GLY A 315 -17.18 18.66 -19.39
C GLY A 315 -18.61 18.32 -19.05
N LYS A 316 -19.54 18.68 -19.94
CA LYS A 316 -20.91 18.15 -19.86
C LYS A 316 -20.88 16.66 -20.23
N LYS A 317 -21.75 15.87 -19.58
CA LYS A 317 -22.04 14.49 -19.99
C LYS A 317 -22.58 14.44 -21.42
#